data_AF-A0A8I1I0K8-F1
#
_entry.id   AF-A0A8I1I0K8-F1
#
_cell.length_a   1.000
_cell.length_b   1.000
_cell.length_c   1.000
_cell.angle_alpha   90.00
_cell.angle_beta   90.00
_cell.angle_gamma   90.00
#
_symmetry.space_group_name_H-M   'P 1'
#
loop_
_entity.id
_entity.type
_entity.pdbx_description
1 polymer ?
#
loop_
_entity_poly.entity_id
_entity_poly.type
_entity_poly.pdbx_seq_one_letter_code
_entity_poly.pdbx_strand_id
1 'polypeptide(L)'
;MLIRELIPGYLEELKILNRSPLTIRNIRGALNAMVLFLEHEGITELVQFNRDALHLFQEDLAYRLTAKGKQLSVSTREKYLCSGSRLCPVSLCNGLSYR
;
A
#
# COMPACT_ATOMS: atom_id res chain seq x y z
N MET A 1 21.64 2.74 4.62
CA MET A 1 20.87 1.92 5.60
C MET A 1 19.56 1.56 4.95
N LEU A 2 19.21 0.28 4.91
CA LEU A 2 18.00 -0.18 4.23
C LEU A 2 16.77 0.03 5.12
N ILE A 3 15.66 0.42 4.51
CA ILE A 3 14.40 0.66 5.23
C ILE A 3 13.93 -0.62 5.94
N ARG A 4 14.12 -1.79 5.30
CA ARG A 4 13.73 -3.09 5.85
C ARG A 4 14.46 -3.46 7.15
N GLU A 5 15.69 -2.99 7.31
CA GLU A 5 16.52 -3.26 8.50
C GLU A 5 16.04 -2.48 9.73
N LEU A 6 15.25 -1.43 9.54
CA LEU A 6 14.69 -0.61 10.62
C LEU A 6 13.47 -1.25 11.30
N ILE A 7 12.76 -2.13 10.60
CA ILE A 7 11.52 -2.72 11.09
C ILE A 7 11.73 -3.47 12.42
N PRO A 8 12.71 -4.38 12.57
CA PRO A 8 12.88 -5.12 13.82
C PRO A 8 13.14 -4.20 15.02
N GLY A 9 13.98 -3.18 14.85
CA GLY A 9 14.30 -2.20 15.90
C GLY A 9 13.06 -1.44 16.36
N TYR A 10 12.29 -0.90 15.42
CA TYR A 10 11.06 -0.19 15.73
C TYR A 10 10.01 -1.09 16.40
N LEU A 11 9.87 -2.35 15.98
CA LEU A 11 8.96 -3.29 16.62
C LEU A 11 9.38 -3.65 18.05
N GLU A 12 10.68 -3.65 18.35
CA GLU A 12 11.19 -3.88 19.70
C GLU A 12 10.88 -2.70 20.62
N GLU A 13 11.04 -1.47 20.14
CA GLU A 13 10.61 -0.26 20.86
C GLU A 13 9.12 -0.30 21.21
N LEU A 14 8.27 -0.77 20.30
CA LEU A 14 6.84 -0.93 20.58
C LEU A 14 6.55 -1.96 21.69
N LYS A 15 7.37 -3.02 21.82
CA LYS A 15 7.27 -3.96 22.94
C LYS A 15 7.66 -3.30 24.26
N ILE A 16 8.75 -2.52 24.26
CA ILE A 16 9.20 -1.76 25.43
C ILE A 16 8.13 -0.77 25.89
N LEU A 17 7.43 -0.14 24.95
CA LEU A 17 6.27 0.73 25.19
C LEU A 17 4.98 -0.03 25.55
N ASN A 18 5.08 -1.33 25.80
CA ASN A 18 4.00 -2.20 26.26
C ASN A 18 2.77 -2.20 25.32
N ARG A 19 3.01 -2.08 24.00
CA ARG A 19 1.95 -2.21 22.99
C ARG A 19 1.47 -3.65 22.91
N SER A 20 0.17 -3.83 22.66
CA SER A 20 -0.41 -5.17 22.59
C SER A 20 0.24 -6.00 21.47
N PRO A 21 0.40 -7.34 21.65
CA PRO A 21 0.95 -8.21 20.61
C PRO A 21 0.18 -8.12 19.27
N LEU A 22 -1.14 -7.93 19.35
CA LEU A 22 -1.98 -7.73 18.17
C LEU A 22 -1.65 -6.43 17.43
N THR A 23 -1.47 -5.34 18.17
CA THR A 23 -1.03 -4.05 17.60
C THR A 23 0.31 -4.18 16.91
N ILE A 24 1.29 -4.82 17.54
CA ILE A 24 2.63 -5.03 16.98
C ILE A 24 2.56 -5.88 15.70
N ARG A 25 1.73 -6.93 15.69
CA ARG A 25 1.51 -7.77 14.51
C ARG A 25 0.90 -6.96 13.35
N ASN A 26 -0.09 -6.13 13.63
CA ASN A 26 -0.73 -5.29 12.62
C ASN A 26 0.24 -4.26 12.04
N ILE A 27 1.02 -3.60 12.90
CA ILE A 27 2.05 -2.63 12.50
C ILE A 27 3.11 -3.32 11.64
N ARG A 28 3.60 -4.50 12.02
CA ARG A 28 4.54 -5.29 11.21
C ARG A 28 3.99 -5.55 9.81
N GLY A 29 2.72 -5.94 9.71
CA GLY A 29 2.06 -6.17 8.42
C GLY A 29 2.02 -4.91 7.55
N ALA A 30 1.65 -3.77 8.14
CA ALA A 30 1.61 -2.48 7.44
C ALA A 30 3.01 -2.02 6.98
N LEU A 31 4.02 -2.15 7.83
CA LEU A 31 5.41 -1.80 7.49
C LEU A 31 5.98 -2.68 6.37
N ASN A 32 5.69 -3.98 6.39
CA ASN A 32 6.09 -4.88 5.31
C ASN A 32 5.42 -4.50 3.98
N ALA A 33 4.14 -4.14 4.00
CA ALA A 33 3.44 -3.68 2.79
C ALA A 33 4.05 -2.39 2.24
N MET A 34 4.42 -1.45 3.12
CA MET A 34 5.13 -0.22 2.74
C MET A 34 6.51 -0.53 2.14
N VAL A 35 7.31 -1.39 2.77
CA VAL A 35 8.63 -1.77 2.24
C VAL A 35 8.50 -2.41 0.85
N LEU A 36 7.56 -3.33 0.66
CA LEU A 36 7.34 -3.95 -0.66
C LEU A 36 6.94 -2.92 -1.73
N PHE A 37 6.12 -1.93 -1.37
CA PHE A 37 5.79 -0.84 -2.28
C PHE A 37 7.01 0.01 -2.62
N LEU A 38 7.79 0.42 -1.62
CA LEU A 38 8.98 1.25 -1.82
C LEU A 38 10.05 0.51 -2.63
N GLU A 39 10.26 -0.77 -2.38
CA GLU A 39 11.17 -1.63 -3.17
C GLU A 39 10.74 -1.70 -4.65
N HIS A 40 9.43 -1.75 -4.94
CA HIS A 40 8.89 -1.71 -6.29
C HIS A 40 9.16 -0.36 -6.99
N GLU A 41 9.07 0.74 -6.25
CA GLU A 41 9.39 2.08 -6.75
C GLU A 41 10.91 2.39 -6.78
N GLY A 42 11.76 1.40 -6.45
CA GLY A 42 13.22 1.55 -6.44
C GLY A 42 13.79 2.33 -5.24
N ILE A 43 12.97 2.54 -4.20
CA ILE A 43 13.32 3.26 -2.97
C ILE A 43 13.65 2.22 -1.90
N THR A 44 14.94 1.94 -1.72
CA THR A 44 15.41 0.87 -0.81
C THR A 44 16.16 1.43 0.40
N GLU A 45 16.78 2.60 0.24
CA GLU A 45 17.56 3.26 1.28
C GLU A 45 16.76 4.33 2.01
N LEU A 46 17.00 4.48 3.31
CA LEU A 46 16.35 5.51 4.11
C LEU A 46 16.59 6.93 3.56
N VAL A 47 17.76 7.18 2.97
CA VAL A 47 18.11 8.50 2.40
C VAL A 47 17.22 8.87 1.20
N GLN A 48 16.68 7.86 0.50
CA GLN A 48 15.76 8.05 -0.62
C GLN A 48 14.31 8.23 -0.14
N PHE A 49 14.01 7.87 1.12
CA PHE A 49 12.68 8.00 1.69
C PHE A 49 12.38 9.46 2.03
N ASN A 50 11.64 10.12 1.13
CA ASN A 50 11.26 11.51 1.25
C ASN A 50 9.73 11.67 1.28
N ARG A 51 9.27 12.93 1.29
CA ARG A 51 7.84 13.25 1.34
C ARG A 51 7.07 12.73 0.11
N ASP A 52 7.71 12.72 -1.05
CA ASP A 52 7.09 12.30 -2.30
C ASP A 52 6.87 10.78 -2.30
N ALA A 53 7.86 10.01 -1.82
CA ALA A 53 7.74 8.57 -1.60
C ALA A 53 6.58 8.22 -0.66
N LEU A 54 6.41 9.00 0.41
CA LEU A 54 5.28 8.85 1.34
C LEU A 54 3.94 9.15 0.65
N HIS A 55 3.90 10.20 -0.19
CA HIS A 55 2.70 10.58 -0.93
C HIS A 55 2.27 9.49 -1.91
N LEU A 56 3.23 8.93 -2.66
CA LEU A 56 2.98 7.81 -3.58
C LEU A 56 2.42 6.58 -2.85
N PHE A 57 2.97 6.27 -1.67
CA PHE A 57 2.44 5.17 -0.86
C PHE A 57 1.03 5.45 -0.34
N GLN A 58 0.73 6.69 0.06
CA GLN A 58 -0.62 7.08 0.49
C GLN A 58 -1.64 7.00 -0.64
N GLU A 59 -1.25 7.37 -1.86
CA GLU A 59 -2.07 7.22 -3.06
C GLU A 59 -2.34 5.73 -3.38
N ASP A 60 -1.32 4.88 -3.32
CA ASP A 60 -1.49 3.43 -3.49
C ASP A 60 -2.40 2.82 -2.40
N LEU A 61 -2.28 3.28 -1.16
CA LEU A 61 -3.18 2.87 -0.08
C LEU A 61 -4.63 3.30 -0.34
N ALA A 62 -4.86 4.54 -0.78
CA ALA A 62 -6.19 5.02 -1.14
C ALA A 62 -6.78 4.22 -2.30
N TYR A 63 -5.93 3.73 -3.20
CA TYR A 63 -6.32 2.89 -4.33
C TYR A 63 -6.61 1.43 -3.95
N ARG A 64 -5.98 0.92 -2.88
CA ARG A 64 -6.15 -0.48 -2.45
C ARG A 64 -7.16 -0.64 -1.33
N LEU A 65 -7.43 0.41 -0.57
CA LEU A 65 -8.24 0.34 0.64
C LEU A 65 -9.50 1.19 0.53
N THR A 66 -10.60 0.66 1.06
CA THR A 66 -11.77 1.44 1.44
C THR A 66 -11.40 2.49 2.49
N ALA A 67 -12.25 3.50 2.68
CA ALA A 67 -12.10 4.49 3.76
C ALA A 67 -11.99 3.89 5.19
N LYS A 68 -12.37 2.61 5.37
CA LYS A 68 -12.24 1.86 6.63
C LYS A 68 -10.99 0.96 6.69
N GLY A 69 -10.07 1.06 5.73
CA GLY A 69 -8.84 0.26 5.67
C GLY A 69 -9.02 -1.19 5.22
N LYS A 70 -10.21 -1.58 4.71
CA LYS A 70 -10.41 -2.90 4.08
C LYS A 70 -9.96 -2.88 2.63
N GLN A 71 -9.37 -3.96 2.14
CA GLN A 71 -9.05 -4.09 0.71
C GLN A 71 -10.29 -3.88 -0.15
N LEU A 72 -10.16 -3.07 -1.20
CA LEU A 72 -11.16 -2.96 -2.25
C LEU A 72 -11.28 -4.31 -2.98
N SER A 73 -12.51 -4.68 -3.33
CA SER A 73 -12.73 -5.85 -4.18
C SER A 73 -12.04 -5.65 -5.53
N VAL A 74 -11.66 -6.75 -6.18
CA VAL A 74 -11.04 -6.72 -7.53
C VAL A 74 -11.90 -5.90 -8.51
N SER A 75 -13.21 -6.14 -8.50
CA SER A 75 -14.20 -5.40 -9.30
C SER A 75 -14.27 -3.90 -9.02
N THR A 76 -13.94 -3.47 -7.80
CA THR A 76 -13.93 -2.05 -7.44
C THR A 76 -12.63 -1.41 -7.89
N ARG A 77 -11.50 -2.10 -7.75
CA ARG A 77 -10.19 -1.66 -8.27
C ARG A 77 -10.24 -1.48 -9.78
N GLU A 78 -10.75 -2.46 -10.53
CA GLU A 78 -10.88 -2.37 -12.00
C GLU A 78 -11.68 -1.14 -12.46
N LYS A 79 -12.75 -0.77 -11.74
CA LYS A 79 -13.53 0.44 -12.04
C LYS A 79 -12.72 1.72 -11.87
N TYR A 80 -11.85 1.80 -10.87
CA TYR A 80 -10.97 2.95 -10.67
C TYR A 80 -9.79 2.99 -11.67
N LEU A 81 -9.30 1.84 -12.15
CA LEU A 81 -8.33 1.81 -13.26
C LEU A 81 -8.99 2.39 -14.53
N CYS A 82 -10.17 1.88 -14.88
CA CYS A 82 -10.86 2.26 -16.11
C CYS A 82 -11.32 3.73 -16.13
N SER A 83 -11.58 4.34 -14.98
CA SER A 83 -11.98 5.75 -14.90
C SER A 83 -10.80 6.73 -14.92
N GLY A 84 -9.57 6.28 -14.65
CA GLY A 84 -8.35 7.11 -14.61
C GLY A 84 -7.52 7.08 -15.90
N SER A 85 -7.64 6.04 -16.73
CA SER A 85 -6.83 5.90 -17.94
C SER A 85 -7.54 6.42 -19.19
N ARG A 86 -7.02 7.52 -19.76
CA ARG A 86 -7.12 7.86 -21.19
C ARG A 86 -6.44 6.82 -22.12
N LEU A 87 -6.26 5.58 -21.64
CA LEU A 87 -5.50 4.48 -22.23
C LEU A 87 -6.14 3.11 -21.90
N CYS A 88 -7.47 3.04 -21.76
CA CYS A 88 -8.12 1.73 -21.91
C CYS A 88 -8.21 1.40 -23.40
N PRO A 89 -7.59 0.32 -23.90
CA PRO A 89 -7.98 -0.24 -25.18
C PRO A 89 -9.46 -0.63 -25.07
N VAL A 90 -10.26 -0.08 -25.98
CA VAL A 90 -11.74 -0.13 -26.03
C VAL A 90 -12.30 -1.58 -26.07
N SER A 91 -11.44 -2.59 -26.16
CA SER A 91 -11.82 -4.00 -26.28
C SER A 91 -12.26 -4.69 -24.98
N LEU A 92 -12.11 -4.08 -23.80
CA LEU A 92 -12.54 -4.69 -22.51
C LEU A 92 -13.83 -4.11 -21.90
N CYS A 93 -14.40 -3.05 -22.49
CA CYS A 93 -15.64 -2.44 -21.97
C CYS A 93 -16.93 -2.97 -22.62
N ASN A 94 -16.86 -3.76 -23.69
CA ASN A 94 -18.03 -4.38 -24.31
C ASN A 94 -18.23 -5.81 -23.78
N GLY A 95 -18.77 -5.93 -22.57
CA GLY A 95 -19.06 -7.25 -22.00
C GLY A 95 -20.11 -7.32 -20.89
N LEU A 96 -20.67 -6.21 -20.43
CA LEU A 96 -21.73 -6.23 -19.40
C LEU A 96 -23.00 -5.59 -19.94
N SER A 97 -23.59 -6.30 -20.90
CA SER A 97 -25.02 -6.20 -21.20
C SER A 97 -25.77 -6.74 -19.98
N TYR A 98 -26.33 -5.84 -19.17
CA TYR A 98 -27.30 -6.20 -18.15
C TYR A 98 -28.59 -6.66 -18.85
N ARG A 99 -28.87 -7.97 -18.77
CA ARG A 99 -30.23 -8.49 -18.72
C ARG A 99 -30.50 -8.97 -17.31
#